data_AF-E1RG88-F1
#
_entry.id   AF-E1RG88-F1
#
_cell.length_a   1.000
_cell.length_b   1.000
_cell.length_c   1.000
_cell.angle_alpha   90.00
_cell.angle_beta   90.00
_cell.angle_gamma   90.00
#
_symmetry.space_group_name_H-M   'P 1'
#
loop_
_entity.id
_entity.type
_entity.pdbx_description
1 polymer ?
#
loop_
_entity_poly.entity_id
_entity_poly.type
_entity_poly.pdbx_seq_one_letter_code
_entity_poly.pdbx_strand_id
1 'polypeptide(L)'
;MNWLVYLSGDDHLMDIISRSAPELLICPGSDGRYAFFYDSSGDFSTAEDVSSDAGNKIELIRGVSMLIFNDDPKIKAEDVSLTRQKRKDFLNEVPFGEEGNFIISCEDGDDEEIQIRSPFESVFLVAAADSDLGEAISEIPRAFGTWDGFLKLYRMIESSAGNPVAKGWCSDDELGWFLYSAGRLSSGESCDGNESAVLMYLSEAESFLTILLQEWIKEKKRELDI
;
A
#
# COMPACT_ATOMS: atom_id res chain seq x y z
N MET A 1 26.51 -10.58 -5.12
CA MET A 1 26.81 -9.40 -4.27
C MET A 1 25.49 -8.84 -3.78
N ASN A 2 25.38 -8.51 -2.50
CA ASN A 2 24.13 -7.99 -1.93
C ASN A 2 24.16 -6.46 -1.91
N TRP A 3 22.99 -5.84 -1.93
CA TRP A 3 22.86 -4.39 -1.85
C TRP A 3 22.02 -3.95 -0.64
N LEU A 4 22.38 -2.79 -0.11
CA LEU A 4 21.61 -2.06 0.88
C LEU A 4 21.23 -0.71 0.29
N VAL A 5 19.94 -0.36 0.38
CA VAL A 5 19.47 0.98 0.08
C VAL A 5 19.02 1.63 1.38
N TYR A 6 19.80 2.59 1.87
CA TYR A 6 19.48 3.31 3.10
C TYR A 6 18.33 4.29 2.87
N LEU A 7 17.43 4.34 3.85
CA LEU A 7 16.25 5.17 3.83
C LEU A 7 16.35 6.26 4.89
N SER A 8 15.81 7.42 4.57
CA SER A 8 15.46 8.45 5.54
C SER A 8 13.99 8.80 5.45
N GLY A 9 13.41 9.27 6.55
CA GLY A 9 11.99 9.59 6.62
C GLY A 9 11.51 9.76 8.05
N ASP A 10 10.21 9.54 8.24
CA ASP A 10 9.58 9.59 9.55
C ASP A 10 9.97 8.34 10.36
N ASP A 11 10.75 8.54 11.44
CA ASP A 11 11.23 7.46 12.29
C ASP A 11 10.11 6.64 12.93
N HIS A 12 8.96 7.27 13.24
CA HIS A 12 7.83 6.58 13.86
C HIS A 12 7.16 5.63 12.87
N LEU A 13 6.92 6.09 11.64
CA LEU A 13 6.35 5.25 10.58
C LEU A 13 7.33 4.17 10.12
N MET A 14 8.62 4.46 10.02
CA MET A 14 9.61 3.43 9.69
C MET A 14 9.72 2.36 10.78
N ASP A 15 9.59 2.72 12.06
CA ASP A 15 9.50 1.74 13.16
C ASP A 15 8.24 0.87 13.02
N ILE A 16 7.07 1.48 12.77
CA ILE A 16 5.81 0.74 12.55
C ILE A 16 5.92 -0.22 11.36
N ILE A 17 6.47 0.25 10.23
CA ILE A 17 6.63 -0.56 9.01
C ILE A 17 7.64 -1.69 9.27
N SER A 18 8.76 -1.42 9.93
CA SER A 18 9.77 -2.44 10.22
C SER A 18 9.25 -3.56 11.13
N ARG A 19 8.35 -3.23 12.06
CA ARG A 19 7.68 -4.22 12.93
C ARG A 19 6.56 -4.96 12.20
N SER A 20 5.82 -4.26 11.35
CA SER A 20 4.71 -4.82 10.60
C SER A 20 5.18 -5.73 9.47
N ALA A 21 6.27 -5.36 8.80
CA ALA A 21 6.83 -6.06 7.65
C ALA A 21 8.36 -6.15 7.80
N PRO A 22 8.87 -7.01 8.70
CA PRO A 22 10.31 -7.19 8.94
C PRO A 22 11.06 -7.74 7.71
N GLU A 23 10.32 -8.35 6.78
CA GLU A 23 10.84 -8.78 5.47
C GLU A 23 11.00 -7.63 4.47
N LEU A 24 10.48 -6.44 4.77
CA LEU A 24 10.61 -5.26 3.93
C LEU A 24 11.79 -4.37 4.35
N LEU A 25 11.90 -4.05 5.64
CA LEU A 25 12.93 -3.16 6.18
C LEU A 25 13.86 -3.88 7.13
N ILE A 26 15.16 -3.59 7.03
CA ILE A 26 16.16 -3.97 8.03
C ILE A 26 16.75 -2.72 8.67
N CYS A 27 17.24 -2.86 9.91
CA CYS A 27 18.00 -1.82 10.60
C CYS A 27 19.45 -2.29 10.77
N PRO A 28 20.33 -2.08 9.76
CA PRO A 28 21.65 -2.71 9.70
C PRO A 28 22.69 -2.21 10.72
N GLY A 29 22.34 -1.31 11.64
CA GLY A 29 23.30 -0.72 12.60
C GLY A 29 22.67 -0.12 13.85
N SER A 30 23.52 0.22 14.81
CA SER A 30 23.15 0.97 16.03
C SER A 30 22.88 2.46 15.78
N ASP A 31 23.06 2.91 14.53
CA ASP A 31 22.78 4.27 14.08
C ASP A 31 21.29 4.51 13.80
N GLY A 32 20.45 3.47 13.89
CA GLY A 32 18.99 3.56 13.78
C GLY A 32 18.49 3.80 12.36
N ARG A 33 19.34 3.63 11.33
CA ARG A 33 18.94 3.84 9.94
C ARG A 33 18.27 2.58 9.38
N TYR A 34 17.14 2.77 8.72
CA TYR A 34 16.44 1.71 8.01
C TYR A 34 17.02 1.53 6.60
N ALA A 35 16.98 0.30 6.09
CA ALA A 35 17.43 0.00 4.75
C ALA A 35 16.58 -1.11 4.12
N PHE A 36 16.44 -1.06 2.79
CA PHE A 36 16.05 -2.22 2.01
C PHE A 36 17.25 -3.14 1.80
N PHE A 37 17.03 -4.45 1.93
CA PHE A 37 18.01 -5.46 1.60
C PHE A 37 17.69 -6.12 0.26
N TYR A 38 18.67 -6.18 -0.63
CA TYR A 38 18.58 -6.86 -1.92
C TYR A 38 19.59 -8.00 -1.96
N ASP A 39 19.09 -9.23 -2.06
CA ASP A 39 19.95 -10.41 -2.22
C ASP A 39 20.55 -10.47 -3.62
N SER A 40 21.81 -10.89 -3.67
CA SER A 40 22.56 -11.32 -4.83
C SER A 40 21.90 -12.39 -5.71
N SER A 41 20.88 -13.08 -5.23
CA SER A 41 20.10 -14.04 -6.01
C SER A 41 19.09 -13.39 -6.95
N GLY A 42 18.84 -12.09 -6.83
CA GLY A 42 17.95 -11.34 -7.74
C GLY A 42 18.62 -10.90 -9.03
N ASP A 43 17.81 -10.40 -9.97
CA ASP A 43 18.23 -9.90 -11.30
C ASP A 43 18.97 -8.54 -11.26
N PHE A 44 19.37 -8.06 -10.09
CA PHE A 44 19.96 -6.74 -9.92
C PHE A 44 21.45 -6.74 -10.25
N SER A 45 21.79 -6.19 -11.42
CA SER A 45 23.16 -6.17 -11.93
C SER A 45 23.90 -4.86 -11.62
N THR A 46 23.16 -3.76 -11.40
CA THR A 46 23.72 -2.42 -11.19
C THR A 46 23.09 -1.69 -10.00
N ALA A 47 23.78 -0.67 -9.49
CA ALA A 47 23.24 0.24 -8.48
C ALA A 47 22.02 1.03 -9.00
N GLU A 48 21.94 1.29 -10.31
CA GLU A 48 20.81 1.97 -10.93
C GLU A 48 19.54 1.10 -10.91
N ASP A 49 19.66 -0.20 -11.21
CA ASP A 49 18.54 -1.15 -11.13
C ASP A 49 17.97 -1.20 -9.70
N VAL A 50 18.87 -1.27 -8.71
CA VAL A 50 18.51 -1.32 -7.29
C VAL A 50 17.87 -0.01 -6.82
N SER A 51 18.41 1.13 -7.25
CA SER A 51 17.86 2.45 -6.92
C SER A 51 16.47 2.65 -7.51
N SER A 52 16.26 2.21 -8.76
CA SER A 52 14.96 2.26 -9.44
C SER A 52 13.91 1.41 -8.72
N ASP A 53 14.25 0.15 -8.37
CA ASP A 53 13.33 -0.73 -7.63
C ASP A 53 13.04 -0.19 -6.22
N ALA A 54 14.04 0.38 -5.54
CA ALA A 54 13.83 1.03 -4.26
C ALA A 54 12.88 2.22 -4.37
N GLY A 55 12.97 3.01 -5.45
CA GLY A 55 12.02 4.08 -5.75
C GLY A 55 10.59 3.56 -5.86
N ASN A 56 10.37 2.49 -6.64
CA ASN A 56 9.06 1.88 -6.79
C ASN A 56 8.51 1.34 -5.46
N LYS A 57 9.35 0.66 -4.67
CA LYS A 57 8.96 0.18 -3.33
C LYS A 57 8.61 1.31 -2.38
N ILE A 58 9.32 2.44 -2.43
CA ILE A 58 8.99 3.62 -1.61
C ILE A 58 7.61 4.16 -1.97
N GLU A 59 7.30 4.32 -3.26
CA GLU A 59 5.98 4.81 -3.67
C GLU A 59 4.87 3.85 -3.25
N LEU A 60 5.11 2.53 -3.34
CA LEU A 60 4.17 1.52 -2.85
C LEU A 60 3.97 1.63 -1.33
N ILE A 61 5.05 1.74 -0.54
CA ILE A 61 4.98 1.93 0.92
C ILE A 61 4.16 3.19 1.27
N ARG A 62 4.38 4.28 0.55
CA ARG A 62 3.64 5.54 0.76
C ARG A 62 2.15 5.35 0.47
N GLY A 63 1.82 4.69 -0.63
CA GLY A 63 0.44 4.34 -0.98
C GLY A 63 -0.25 3.47 0.08
N VAL A 64 0.41 2.39 0.52
CA VAL A 64 -0.13 1.51 1.58
C VAL A 64 -0.27 2.28 2.91
N SER A 65 0.69 3.13 3.25
CA SER A 65 0.63 3.94 4.48
C SER A 65 -0.54 4.91 4.45
N MET A 66 -0.79 5.58 3.32
CA MET A 66 -1.96 6.44 3.20
C MET A 66 -3.26 5.65 3.27
N LEU A 67 -3.31 4.47 2.65
CA LEU A 67 -4.51 3.64 2.68
C LEU A 67 -4.85 3.12 4.09
N ILE A 68 -3.83 2.80 4.91
CA ILE A 68 -4.01 2.15 6.21
C ILE A 68 -3.98 3.14 7.37
N PHE A 69 -3.08 4.11 7.32
CA PHE A 69 -2.82 5.07 8.40
C PHE A 69 -3.32 6.48 8.08
N ASN A 70 -3.79 6.74 6.86
CA ASN A 70 -4.12 8.07 6.37
C ASN A 70 -2.96 9.08 6.54
N ASP A 71 -1.73 8.60 6.33
CA ASP A 71 -0.52 9.42 6.41
C ASP A 71 0.43 9.10 5.26
N ASP A 72 1.07 10.15 4.71
CA ASP A 72 2.03 10.07 3.61
C ASP A 72 3.45 10.17 4.17
N PRO A 73 4.13 9.04 4.43
CA PRO A 73 5.45 9.06 5.01
C PRO A 73 6.43 9.67 4.03
N LYS A 74 7.21 10.66 4.49
CA LYS A 74 8.22 11.34 3.68
C LYS A 74 9.51 10.51 3.57
N ILE A 75 9.38 9.28 3.07
CA ILE A 75 10.48 8.33 2.91
C ILE A 75 11.25 8.64 1.63
N LYS A 76 12.58 8.53 1.69
CA LYS A 76 13.49 8.70 0.55
C LYS A 76 14.62 7.69 0.61
N ALA A 77 15.07 7.24 -0.56
CA ALA A 77 16.34 6.54 -0.69
C ALA A 77 17.50 7.55 -0.64
N GLU A 78 18.51 7.28 0.19
CA GLU A 78 19.67 8.16 0.35
C GLU A 78 20.93 7.61 -0.34
N ASP A 79 21.28 6.37 -0.02
CA ASP A 79 22.54 5.77 -0.45
C ASP A 79 22.36 4.29 -0.81
N VAL A 80 23.07 3.86 -1.84
CA VAL A 80 23.08 2.48 -2.35
C VAL A 80 24.47 1.92 -2.14
N SER A 81 24.58 0.90 -1.28
CA SER A 81 25.86 0.32 -0.90
C SER A 81 25.91 -1.18 -1.14
N LEU A 82 27.09 -1.67 -1.51
CA LEU A 82 27.37 -3.10 -1.61
C LEU A 82 27.69 -3.67 -0.23
N THR A 83 27.12 -4.84 0.07
CA THR A 83 27.48 -5.61 1.26
C THR A 83 27.78 -7.07 0.95
N ARG A 84 28.64 -7.67 1.77
CA ARG A 84 28.91 -9.12 1.80
C ARG A 84 28.11 -9.84 2.87
N GLN A 85 27.46 -9.10 3.77
CA GLN A 85 26.60 -9.66 4.81
C GLN A 85 25.32 -10.20 4.19
N LYS A 86 24.76 -11.23 4.81
CA LYS A 86 23.46 -11.79 4.46
C LYS A 86 22.37 -11.07 5.24
N ARG A 87 21.14 -11.11 4.73
CA ARG A 87 19.97 -10.51 5.40
C ARG A 87 19.87 -10.87 6.88
N LYS A 88 20.03 -12.15 7.19
CA LYS A 88 19.99 -12.70 8.56
C LYS A 88 21.02 -12.09 9.52
N ASP A 89 22.09 -11.49 9.00
CA ASP A 89 23.12 -10.86 9.83
C ASP A 89 22.65 -9.47 10.34
N PHE A 90 21.54 -8.94 9.80
CA PHE A 90 20.93 -7.67 10.17
C PHE A 90 19.61 -7.82 10.93
N LEU A 91 19.03 -9.02 10.92
CA LEU A 91 17.90 -9.36 11.77
C LEU A 91 18.47 -9.57 13.18
N ASN A 92 18.60 -8.50 13.95
CA ASN A 92 18.76 -8.64 15.40
C ASN A 92 17.57 -9.43 15.93
N GLU A 93 17.76 -10.21 17.00
CA GLU A 93 16.68 -10.73 17.85
C GLU A 93 15.96 -9.56 18.51
N VAL A 94 15.28 -8.73 17.70
CA VAL A 94 14.27 -7.81 18.21
C VAL A 94 13.20 -8.74 18.79
N PRO A 95 12.85 -8.63 20.08
CA PRO A 95 11.67 -9.33 20.57
C PRO A 95 10.55 -8.85 19.68
N PHE A 96 10.04 -9.74 18.82
CA PHE A 96 8.87 -9.48 18.01
C PHE A 96 7.88 -8.79 18.95
N GLY A 97 7.59 -7.51 18.68
CA GLY A 97 6.57 -6.80 19.42
C GLY A 97 5.33 -7.67 19.27
N GLU A 98 4.91 -8.26 20.40
CA GLU A 98 4.00 -9.40 20.51
C GLU A 98 3.37 -9.76 19.18
N GLU A 99 3.80 -10.87 18.57
CA GLU A 99 2.99 -11.56 17.57
C GLU A 99 1.57 -11.55 18.13
N GLY A 100 0.71 -10.75 17.51
CA GLY A 100 -0.68 -10.64 17.88
C GLY A 100 -1.35 -11.94 17.46
N ASN A 101 -1.02 -13.03 18.16
CA ASN A 101 -1.67 -14.30 18.06
C ASN A 101 -3.08 -14.08 18.59
N PHE A 102 -4.01 -13.76 17.68
CA PHE A 102 -5.42 -13.92 17.99
C PHE A 102 -5.70 -15.42 17.96
N ILE A 103 -5.67 -16.05 19.13
CA ILE A 103 -6.21 -17.38 19.31
C ILE A 103 -7.72 -17.25 19.10
N ILE A 104 -8.22 -17.72 17.96
CA ILE A 104 -9.65 -17.94 17.77
C ILE A 104 -9.91 -19.36 18.25
N SER A 105 -10.37 -19.50 19.50
CA SER A 105 -10.82 -20.80 19.99
C SER A 105 -12.09 -21.21 19.23
N CYS A 106 -11.95 -22.19 18.34
CA CYS A 106 -13.08 -22.83 17.68
C CYS A 106 -13.81 -23.72 18.70
N GLU A 107 -15.16 -23.80 18.61
CA GLU A 107 -16.02 -24.55 19.55
C GLU A 107 -15.65 -26.04 19.70
N ASP A 108 -14.87 -26.59 18.76
CA ASP A 108 -14.46 -27.99 18.72
C ASP A 108 -13.18 -28.30 19.54
N GLY A 109 -12.57 -27.29 20.17
CA GLY A 109 -11.45 -27.47 21.12
C GLY A 109 -10.07 -27.64 20.48
N ASP A 110 -9.96 -27.50 19.16
CA ASP A 110 -8.69 -27.33 18.46
C ASP A 110 -8.41 -25.83 18.32
N ASP A 111 -7.41 -25.34 19.07
CA ASP A 111 -6.88 -23.98 18.90
C ASP A 111 -6.02 -23.96 17.62
N GLU A 112 -6.52 -23.35 16.56
CA GLU A 112 -5.70 -23.03 15.39
C GLU A 112 -4.93 -21.71 15.63
N GLU A 113 -3.61 -21.80 15.66
CA GLU A 113 -2.73 -20.63 15.70
C GLU A 113 -2.66 -20.02 14.29
N ILE A 114 -3.55 -19.06 14.03
CA ILE A 114 -3.52 -18.29 12.78
C ILE A 114 -2.62 -17.07 13.00
N GLN A 115 -1.47 -17.06 12.32
CA GLN A 115 -0.59 -15.89 12.29
C GLN A 115 -1.23 -14.79 11.43
N ILE A 116 -1.96 -13.86 12.06
CA ILE A 116 -2.53 -12.72 11.36
C ILE A 116 -1.42 -11.69 11.13
N ARG A 117 -0.91 -11.64 9.90
CA ARG A 117 -0.02 -10.56 9.44
C ARG A 117 -0.64 -9.18 9.68
N SER A 118 0.18 -8.19 9.99
CA SER A 118 -0.26 -6.78 10.11
C SER A 118 -1.07 -6.36 8.87
N PRO A 119 -2.12 -5.52 9.00
CA PRO A 119 -2.87 -4.99 7.85
C PRO A 119 -1.95 -4.34 6.80
N PHE A 120 -0.89 -3.66 7.25
CA PHE A 120 0.11 -3.08 6.37
C PHE A 120 0.83 -4.15 5.54
N GLU A 121 1.36 -5.19 6.20
CA GLU A 121 2.10 -6.27 5.55
C GLU A 121 1.22 -7.03 4.57
N SER A 122 0.00 -7.36 4.98
CA SER A 122 -0.97 -8.06 4.12
C SER A 122 -1.23 -7.28 2.83
N VAL A 123 -1.50 -5.98 2.93
CA VAL A 123 -1.77 -5.12 1.77
C VAL A 123 -0.52 -4.97 0.92
N PHE A 124 0.63 -4.73 1.55
CA PHE A 124 1.91 -4.60 0.84
C PHE A 124 2.26 -5.86 0.04
N LEU A 125 2.12 -7.05 0.64
CA LEU A 125 2.42 -8.32 -0.04
C LEU A 125 1.50 -8.57 -1.23
N VAL A 126 0.19 -8.34 -1.07
CA VAL A 126 -0.78 -8.49 -2.14
C VAL A 126 -0.50 -7.49 -3.28
N ALA A 127 -0.21 -6.23 -2.95
CA ALA A 127 0.09 -5.19 -3.92
C ALA A 127 1.44 -5.36 -4.61
N ALA A 128 2.43 -5.96 -3.94
CA ALA A 128 3.71 -6.31 -4.54
C ALA A 128 3.59 -7.52 -5.48
N ALA A 129 2.60 -8.39 -5.28
CA ALA A 129 2.36 -9.57 -6.09
C ALA A 129 1.47 -9.31 -7.32
N ASP A 130 0.55 -8.35 -7.24
CA ASP A 130 -0.31 -7.93 -8.36
C ASP A 130 0.13 -6.56 -8.90
N SER A 131 0.68 -6.53 -10.12
CA SER A 131 1.28 -5.32 -10.69
C SER A 131 0.30 -4.16 -10.83
N ASP A 132 -0.95 -4.45 -11.22
CA ASP A 132 -1.95 -3.44 -11.52
C ASP A 132 -2.47 -2.81 -10.22
N LEU A 133 -2.69 -3.64 -9.19
CA LEU A 133 -3.03 -3.17 -7.85
C LEU A 133 -1.86 -2.40 -7.22
N GLY A 134 -0.63 -2.88 -7.39
CA GLY A 134 0.59 -2.19 -6.95
C GLY A 134 0.74 -0.80 -7.57
N GLU A 135 0.46 -0.67 -8.87
CA GLU A 135 0.45 0.61 -9.57
C GLU A 135 -0.65 1.54 -9.03
N ALA A 136 -1.87 1.02 -8.84
CA ALA A 136 -2.98 1.80 -8.30
C ALA A 136 -2.70 2.31 -6.88
N ILE A 137 -2.16 1.47 -6.00
CA ILE A 137 -1.79 1.87 -4.64
C ILE A 137 -0.67 2.90 -4.65
N SER A 138 0.34 2.72 -5.51
CA SER A 138 1.45 3.68 -5.64
C SER A 138 1.01 5.06 -6.13
N GLU A 139 -0.16 5.17 -6.77
CA GLU A 139 -0.73 6.43 -7.24
C GLU A 139 -1.49 7.20 -6.13
N ILE A 140 -1.91 6.54 -5.05
CA ILE A 140 -2.69 7.13 -3.94
C ILE A 140 -2.09 8.46 -3.45
N PRO A 141 -0.77 8.58 -3.18
CA PRO A 141 -0.20 9.83 -2.64
C PRO A 141 -0.33 11.04 -3.57
N ARG A 142 -0.55 10.81 -4.86
CA ARG A 142 -0.73 11.88 -5.85
C ARG A 142 -2.20 12.08 -6.19
N ALA A 143 -2.99 11.02 -6.11
CA ALA A 143 -4.38 11.04 -6.51
C ALA A 143 -5.30 11.60 -5.41
N PHE A 144 -5.05 11.26 -4.16
CA PHE A 144 -5.93 11.66 -3.05
C PHE A 144 -5.97 13.17 -2.87
N GLY A 145 -7.16 13.69 -2.54
CA GLY A 145 -7.41 15.12 -2.41
C GLY A 145 -7.71 15.87 -3.72
N THR A 146 -7.76 15.18 -4.87
CA THR A 146 -8.11 15.79 -6.16
C THR A 146 -9.11 14.96 -6.96
N TRP A 147 -10.03 15.61 -7.67
CA TRP A 147 -11.02 14.93 -8.51
C TRP A 147 -10.39 14.21 -9.71
N ASP A 148 -9.37 14.82 -10.33
CA ASP A 148 -8.62 14.20 -11.43
C ASP A 148 -7.91 12.92 -10.95
N GLY A 149 -7.31 12.98 -9.77
CA GLY A 149 -6.68 11.82 -9.13
C GLY A 149 -7.68 10.72 -8.81
N PHE A 150 -8.83 11.07 -8.22
CA PHE A 150 -9.90 10.12 -7.95
C PHE A 150 -10.42 9.44 -9.22
N LEU A 151 -10.64 10.18 -10.29
CA LEU A 151 -11.09 9.62 -11.57
C LEU A 151 -10.02 8.72 -12.20
N LYS A 152 -8.73 9.08 -12.08
CA LYS A 152 -7.62 8.24 -12.52
C LYS A 152 -7.61 6.91 -11.76
N LEU A 153 -7.67 6.94 -10.44
CA LEU A 153 -7.72 5.72 -9.62
C LEU A 153 -8.91 4.84 -9.95
N TYR A 154 -10.11 5.43 -10.07
CA TYR A 154 -11.29 4.67 -10.48
C TYR A 154 -11.08 3.95 -11.82
N ARG A 155 -10.50 4.63 -12.81
CA ARG A 155 -10.23 4.02 -14.13
C ARG A 155 -9.25 2.86 -14.05
N MET A 156 -8.24 2.95 -13.19
CA MET A 156 -7.28 1.85 -12.97
C MET A 156 -7.99 0.63 -12.34
N ILE A 157 -8.90 0.85 -11.40
CA ILE A 157 -9.73 -0.20 -10.81
C ILE A 157 -10.62 -0.82 -11.88
N GLU A 158 -11.38 -0.01 -12.62
CA GLU A 158 -12.31 -0.48 -13.65
C GLU A 158 -11.59 -1.27 -14.76
N SER A 159 -10.40 -0.82 -15.19
CA SER A 159 -9.65 -1.48 -16.25
C SER A 159 -9.06 -2.83 -15.83
N SER A 160 -8.66 -2.96 -14.57
CA SER A 160 -7.83 -4.08 -14.10
C SER A 160 -8.63 -5.07 -13.26
N ALA A 161 -9.47 -4.55 -12.36
CA ALA A 161 -10.37 -5.34 -11.54
C ALA A 161 -11.73 -5.59 -12.20
N GLY A 162 -12.10 -4.84 -13.24
CA GLY A 162 -13.41 -4.92 -13.89
C GLY A 162 -14.47 -4.06 -13.19
N ASN A 163 -15.75 -4.22 -13.60
CA ASN A 163 -16.85 -3.39 -13.12
C ASN A 163 -17.16 -3.63 -11.62
N PRO A 164 -16.98 -2.63 -10.73
CA PRO A 164 -17.21 -2.80 -9.29
C PRO A 164 -18.65 -3.15 -8.91
N VAL A 165 -19.65 -2.65 -9.65
CA VAL A 165 -21.07 -2.98 -9.38
C VAL A 165 -21.36 -4.44 -9.72
N ALA A 166 -20.86 -4.91 -10.87
CA ALA A 166 -21.04 -6.31 -11.27
C ALA A 166 -20.39 -7.29 -10.28
N LYS A 167 -19.36 -6.84 -9.57
CA LYS A 167 -18.69 -7.57 -8.50
C LYS A 167 -19.35 -7.43 -7.12
N GLY A 168 -20.34 -6.56 -6.99
CA GLY A 168 -21.03 -6.30 -5.73
C GLY A 168 -20.21 -5.49 -4.72
N TRP A 169 -19.19 -4.74 -5.18
CA TRP A 169 -18.35 -3.90 -4.32
C TRP A 169 -19.01 -2.56 -3.97
N CYS A 170 -19.93 -2.10 -4.82
CA CYS A 170 -20.77 -0.93 -4.58
C CYS A 170 -22.10 -1.06 -5.34
N SER A 171 -23.04 -0.17 -5.02
CA SER A 171 -24.29 -0.02 -5.76
C SER A 171 -24.15 0.85 -7.01
N ASP A 172 -25.08 0.68 -7.96
CA ASP A 172 -25.18 1.54 -9.15
C ASP A 172 -25.34 3.03 -8.78
N ASP A 173 -26.11 3.32 -7.72
CA ASP A 173 -26.37 4.69 -7.26
C ASP A 173 -25.09 5.35 -6.70
N GLU A 174 -24.30 4.62 -5.90
CA GLU A 174 -23.02 5.12 -5.37
C GLU A 174 -22.01 5.39 -6.48
N LEU A 175 -21.88 4.45 -7.43
CA LEU A 175 -20.99 4.63 -8.57
C LEU A 175 -21.45 5.79 -9.46
N GLY A 176 -22.74 5.89 -9.73
CA GLY A 176 -23.33 6.97 -10.51
C GLY A 176 -23.09 8.34 -9.85
N TRP A 177 -23.26 8.43 -8.52
CA TRP A 177 -23.02 9.64 -7.75
C TRP A 177 -21.55 10.07 -7.79
N PHE A 178 -20.63 9.12 -7.65
CA PHE A 178 -19.19 9.37 -7.78
C PHE A 178 -18.83 9.86 -9.18
N LEU A 179 -19.22 9.16 -10.24
CA LEU A 179 -18.86 9.50 -11.61
C LEU A 179 -19.44 10.84 -12.06
N TYR A 180 -20.67 11.14 -11.65
CA TYR A 180 -21.28 12.44 -11.90
C TYR A 180 -20.50 13.57 -11.21
N SER A 181 -20.17 13.38 -9.93
CA SER A 181 -19.41 14.38 -9.15
C SER A 181 -18.00 14.59 -9.70
N ALA A 182 -17.28 13.51 -9.97
CA ALA A 182 -15.93 13.56 -10.52
C ALA A 182 -15.92 14.20 -11.91
N GLY A 183 -16.85 13.83 -12.80
CA GLY A 183 -16.93 14.40 -14.16
C GLY A 183 -17.18 15.91 -14.17
N ARG A 184 -18.03 16.41 -13.27
CA ARG A 184 -18.29 17.85 -13.14
C ARG A 184 -17.19 18.65 -12.46
N LEU A 185 -16.66 18.12 -11.36
CA LEU A 185 -15.71 18.86 -10.55
C LEU A 185 -14.29 18.81 -11.13
N SER A 186 -13.97 17.78 -11.93
CA SER A 186 -12.73 17.72 -12.73
C SER A 186 -12.74 18.72 -13.90
N SER A 187 -13.89 19.03 -14.48
CA SER A 187 -14.00 19.99 -15.60
C SER A 187 -13.96 21.47 -15.18
N GLY A 188 -13.98 21.76 -13.88
CA GLY A 188 -13.99 23.12 -13.35
C GLY A 188 -15.31 23.87 -13.54
N GLU A 189 -16.41 23.15 -13.80
CA GLU A 189 -17.74 23.75 -13.87
C GLU A 189 -18.11 24.38 -12.51
N SER A 190 -18.43 25.68 -12.50
CA SER A 190 -18.92 26.33 -11.28
C SER A 190 -20.35 25.88 -11.00
N CYS A 191 -20.64 25.59 -9.73
CA CYS A 191 -21.97 25.19 -9.27
C CYS A 191 -22.94 26.39 -9.18
N ASP A 192 -22.82 27.36 -10.09
CA ASP A 192 -23.69 28.53 -10.13
C ASP A 192 -24.90 28.24 -11.01
N GLY A 193 -25.90 27.59 -10.43
CA GLY A 193 -27.26 27.61 -10.98
C GLY A 193 -28.03 26.31 -10.86
N ASN A 194 -28.99 26.30 -9.94
CA ASN A 194 -30.28 25.60 -10.06
C ASN A 194 -30.31 24.08 -10.27
N GLU A 195 -29.20 23.37 -10.09
CA GLU A 195 -29.23 21.90 -10.10
C GLU A 195 -29.30 21.35 -8.67
N SER A 196 -30.40 20.63 -8.40
CA SER A 196 -30.72 19.97 -7.13
C SER A 196 -29.83 18.73 -6.83
N ALA A 197 -28.88 18.40 -7.71
CA ALA A 197 -28.03 17.23 -7.53
C ALA A 197 -26.98 17.53 -6.45
N VAL A 198 -27.08 16.84 -5.32
CA VAL A 198 -26.07 16.89 -4.26
C VAL A 198 -24.79 16.28 -4.82
N LEU A 199 -23.72 17.06 -4.93
CA LEU A 199 -22.40 16.57 -5.31
C LEU A 199 -21.71 15.94 -4.11
N MET A 200 -20.87 14.94 -4.39
CA MET A 200 -20.04 14.28 -3.39
C MET A 200 -18.91 15.21 -2.93
N TYR A 201 -18.59 15.21 -1.64
CA TYR A 201 -17.42 15.88 -1.09
C TYR A 201 -16.14 15.07 -1.37
N LEU A 202 -14.97 15.73 -1.38
CA LEU A 202 -13.69 15.05 -1.60
C LEU A 202 -13.47 13.88 -0.60
N SER A 203 -13.81 14.07 0.67
CA SER A 203 -13.69 13.02 1.69
C SER A 203 -14.61 11.83 1.46
N GLU A 204 -15.79 12.07 0.87
CA GLU A 204 -16.73 10.98 0.53
C GLU A 204 -16.22 10.21 -0.69
N ALA A 205 -15.65 10.91 -1.69
CA ALA A 205 -15.02 10.28 -2.84
C ALA A 205 -13.79 9.46 -2.45
N GLU A 206 -12.98 9.98 -1.53
CA GLU A 206 -11.84 9.27 -0.95
C GLU A 206 -12.28 8.01 -0.22
N SER A 207 -13.32 8.11 0.62
CA SER A 207 -13.90 6.95 1.32
C SER A 207 -14.45 5.92 0.33
N PHE A 208 -15.13 6.35 -0.73
CA PHE A 208 -15.65 5.48 -1.76
C PHE A 208 -14.53 4.71 -2.48
N LEU A 209 -13.48 5.39 -2.93
CA LEU A 209 -12.33 4.74 -3.58
C LEU A 209 -11.57 3.82 -2.62
N THR A 210 -11.45 4.20 -1.36
CA THR A 210 -10.83 3.37 -0.32
C THR A 210 -11.58 2.04 -0.18
N ILE A 211 -12.92 2.07 -0.19
CA ILE A 211 -13.74 0.85 -0.15
C ILE A 211 -13.47 -0.03 -1.38
N LEU A 212 -13.45 0.56 -2.58
CA LEU A 212 -13.18 -0.21 -3.81
C LEU A 212 -11.79 -0.84 -3.81
N LEU A 213 -10.77 -0.11 -3.36
CA LEU A 213 -9.40 -0.63 -3.22
C LEU A 213 -9.34 -1.76 -2.19
N GLN A 214 -10.04 -1.63 -1.07
CA GLN A 214 -10.11 -2.69 -0.05
C GLN A 214 -10.79 -3.96 -0.58
N GLU A 215 -11.87 -3.84 -1.36
CA GLU A 215 -12.52 -5.00 -1.98
C GLU A 215 -11.63 -5.65 -3.04
N TRP A 216 -10.90 -4.87 -3.83
CA TRP A 216 -9.92 -5.40 -4.78
C TRP A 216 -8.78 -6.14 -4.05
N ILE A 217 -8.25 -5.56 -2.97
CA ILE A 217 -7.24 -6.23 -2.12
C ILE A 217 -7.79 -7.55 -1.57
N LYS A 218 -9.02 -7.58 -1.05
CA LYS A 218 -9.64 -8.82 -0.53
C LYS A 218 -9.79 -9.88 -1.61
N GLU A 219 -10.16 -9.48 -2.83
CA GLU A 219 -10.24 -10.40 -3.96
C GLU A 219 -8.87 -11.00 -4.28
N LYS A 220 -7.84 -10.15 -4.41
CA LYS A 220 -6.47 -10.59 -4.71
C LYS A 220 -5.85 -11.41 -3.61
N LYS A 221 -6.14 -11.09 -2.36
CA LYS A 221 -5.73 -11.88 -1.20
C LYS A 221 -6.26 -13.33 -1.31
N ARG A 222 -7.53 -13.51 -1.71
CA ARG A 222 -8.12 -14.83 -1.95
C ARG A 222 -7.53 -15.56 -3.15
N GLU A 223 -7.22 -14.83 -4.23
CA GLU A 223 -6.62 -15.42 -5.45
C GLU A 223 -5.18 -15.90 -5.21
N LEU A 224 -4.42 -15.18 -4.39
CA LEU A 224 -3.01 -15.43 -4.13
C LEU A 224 -2.74 -16.32 -2.91
N ASP A 225 -3.78 -16.66 -2.13
CA ASP A 225 -3.68 -17.42 -0.87
C ASP A 225 -2.72 -16.75 0.14
N ILE A 226 -2.84 -15.43 0.28
CA ILE A 226 -2.04 -14.56 1.18
C ILE A 226 -2.86 -14.20 2.42
#